data_AF-A0A497K891-F1
#
_entry.id   AF-A0A497K891-F1
#
_cell.length_a   1.000
_cell.length_b   1.000
_cell.length_c   1.000
_cell.angle_alpha   90.00
_cell.angle_beta   90.00
_cell.angle_gamma   90.00
#
_symmetry.space_group_name_H-M   'P 1'
#
loop_
_entity.id
_entity.type
_entity.pdbx_description
1 polymer ?
#
loop_
_entity_poly.entity_id
_entity_poly.type
_entity_poly.pdbx_seq_one_letter_code
_entity_poly.pdbx_strand_id
1 'polypeptide(L)'
;MKLKLNLVMVILVIILSVLYFSNQNFCLIEDKEFNNVNYWLLYGQNQHINNGYLILSVNDTNGLWSYSKAQRGIMPHGWTRKDTLGKEIEFRRNIEANSGYIFLRVVANRSNFQFYDENESWVNFGVALWFKLDDNYDDPDSTQLVVDIRFASMKENQFYVKDIPFKGSHVDNDYHYLVTSNPYMANSSRFYDITVDVGSIVKKAFKYWNIQKAILKNVDVYIEANYGCGKVWVDYVDLYVKPQPNSPYVILNSGLCGFITFFIMLFLNILFGKLKQRGQMRGLRER
;
A
#
# COMPACT_ATOMS: atom_id res chain seq x y z
N MET A 1 43.72 17.23 -5.24
CA MET A 1 42.58 18.05 -5.75
C MET A 1 41.50 17.21 -6.44
N LYS A 2 41.84 16.31 -7.39
CA LYS A 2 40.86 15.47 -8.12
C LYS A 2 39.97 14.60 -7.25
N LEU A 3 40.53 13.94 -6.22
CA LEU A 3 39.74 13.09 -5.31
C LEU A 3 38.68 13.90 -4.53
N LYS A 4 39.01 15.14 -4.14
CA LYS A 4 38.09 16.05 -3.45
C LYS A 4 36.93 16.48 -4.36
N LEU A 5 37.22 16.79 -5.63
CA LEU A 5 36.18 17.15 -6.61
C LEU A 5 35.25 15.97 -6.91
N ASN A 6 35.79 14.76 -7.08
CA ASN A 6 34.98 13.56 -7.27
C ASN A 6 34.02 13.31 -6.11
N LEU A 7 34.51 13.48 -4.87
CA LEU A 7 33.68 13.32 -3.68
C LEU A 7 32.55 14.37 -3.64
N VAL A 8 32.87 15.64 -3.95
CA VAL A 8 31.85 16.71 -4.04
C VAL A 8 30.78 16.37 -5.07
N MET A 9 31.17 15.88 -6.25
CA MET A 9 30.22 15.46 -7.28
C MET A 9 29.33 14.30 -6.82
N VAL A 10 29.89 13.30 -6.14
CA VAL A 10 29.11 12.17 -5.59
C VAL A 10 28.10 12.66 -4.56
N ILE A 11 28.51 13.53 -3.63
CA ILE A 11 27.61 14.12 -2.63
C ILE A 11 26.50 14.92 -3.31
N LEU A 12 26.83 15.73 -4.32
CA LEU A 12 25.84 16.50 -5.07
C LEU A 12 24.83 15.60 -5.77
N VAL A 13 25.26 14.52 -6.43
CA VAL A 13 24.35 13.56 -7.06
C VAL A 13 23.46 12.87 -6.03
N ILE A 14 23.99 12.50 -4.87
CA ILE A 14 23.18 11.91 -3.79
C ILE A 14 22.09 12.90 -3.35
N ILE A 15 22.44 14.16 -3.09
CA ILE A 15 21.47 15.19 -2.67
C ILE A 15 20.40 15.40 -3.73
N LEU A 16 20.79 15.56 -5.00
CA LEU A 16 19.85 15.73 -6.11
C LEU A 16 18.96 14.50 -6.29
N SER A 17 19.49 13.29 -6.08
CA SER A 17 18.73 12.05 -6.13
C SER A 17 17.72 11.97 -4.99
N VAL A 18 18.11 12.36 -3.77
CA VAL A 18 17.17 12.41 -2.62
C VAL A 18 16.01 13.34 -2.94
N LEU A 19 16.29 14.54 -3.48
CA LEU A 19 15.26 15.49 -3.89
C LEU A 19 14.36 14.92 -5.00
N TYR A 20 14.95 14.27 -6.00
CA TYR A 20 14.21 13.67 -7.10
C TYR A 20 13.28 12.55 -6.61
N PHE A 21 13.80 11.57 -5.86
CA PHE A 21 13.02 10.42 -5.40
C PHE A 21 11.98 10.79 -4.34
N SER A 22 12.24 11.79 -3.50
CA SER A 22 11.25 12.26 -2.50
C SER A 22 10.09 13.05 -3.12
N ASN A 23 10.24 13.52 -4.36
CA ASN A 23 9.19 14.27 -5.08
C ASN A 23 8.34 13.39 -6.00
N GLN A 24 8.54 12.07 -6.00
CA GLN A 24 7.73 11.14 -6.79
C GLN A 24 6.38 10.86 -6.12
N ASN A 25 5.46 11.83 -6.22
CA ASN A 25 4.14 11.75 -5.60
C ASN A 25 3.07 11.43 -6.64
N PHE A 26 2.25 10.41 -6.36
CA PHE A 26 1.09 10.07 -7.20
C PHE A 26 0.06 9.26 -6.42
N CYS A 27 -1.18 9.29 -6.90
CA CYS A 27 -2.30 8.60 -6.28
C CYS A 27 -2.60 7.30 -7.02
N LEU A 28 -3.06 6.28 -6.31
CA LEU A 28 -3.51 5.00 -6.86
C LEU A 28 -5.04 4.94 -6.99
N ILE A 29 -5.73 5.78 -6.22
CA ILE A 29 -7.17 6.00 -6.29
C ILE A 29 -7.38 7.43 -6.80
N GLU A 30 -8.04 7.56 -7.96
CA GLU A 30 -8.27 8.87 -8.59
C GLU A 30 -9.56 9.52 -8.09
N ASP A 31 -10.66 8.75 -7.99
CA ASP A 31 -11.94 9.23 -7.46
C ASP A 31 -12.05 9.05 -5.95
N LYS A 32 -11.34 9.91 -5.22
CA LYS A 32 -11.17 9.83 -3.76
C LYS A 32 -12.41 10.26 -2.99
N GLU A 33 -13.21 11.14 -3.58
CA GLU A 33 -14.41 11.80 -3.02
C GLU A 33 -15.70 11.18 -3.57
N PHE A 34 -15.63 10.01 -4.22
CA PHE A 34 -16.79 9.30 -4.76
C PHE A 34 -17.68 10.17 -5.65
N ASN A 35 -17.08 11.10 -6.41
CA ASN A 35 -17.82 11.97 -7.33
C ASN A 35 -18.19 11.23 -8.62
N ASN A 36 -17.52 10.10 -8.92
CA ASN A 36 -17.80 9.28 -10.09
C ASN A 36 -18.30 7.89 -9.67
N VAL A 37 -19.63 7.72 -9.68
CA VAL A 37 -20.30 6.44 -9.35
C VAL A 37 -19.78 5.28 -10.22
N ASN A 38 -19.37 5.55 -11.47
CA ASN A 38 -18.87 4.53 -12.38
C ASN A 38 -17.41 4.15 -12.13
N TYR A 39 -16.66 4.86 -11.29
CA TYR A 39 -15.27 4.51 -10.96
C TYR A 39 -15.19 3.24 -10.09
N TRP A 40 -16.16 3.08 -9.18
CA TRP A 40 -16.21 2.02 -8.19
C TRP A 40 -17.13 0.85 -8.59
N LEU A 41 -16.76 -0.39 -8.27
CA LEU A 41 -17.67 -1.53 -8.29
C LEU A 41 -18.31 -1.63 -6.91
N LEU A 42 -19.62 -1.41 -6.86
CA LEU A 42 -20.40 -1.52 -5.64
C LEU A 42 -20.94 -2.95 -5.53
N TYR A 43 -20.59 -3.68 -4.47
CA TYR A 43 -20.95 -5.09 -4.31
C TYR A 43 -21.28 -5.43 -2.85
N GLY A 44 -22.08 -6.48 -2.62
CA GLY A 44 -22.59 -6.85 -1.30
C GLY A 44 -23.96 -6.24 -0.97
N GLN A 45 -24.21 -5.97 0.31
CA GLN A 45 -25.47 -5.46 0.84
C GLN A 45 -25.53 -3.92 0.88
N ASN A 46 -26.66 -3.32 0.49
CA ASN A 46 -27.05 -1.93 0.81
C ASN A 46 -25.95 -0.86 0.63
N GLN A 47 -25.18 -0.96 -0.45
CA GLN A 47 -24.14 -0.02 -0.86
C GLN A 47 -24.68 1.00 -1.87
N HIS A 48 -24.32 2.27 -1.72
CA HIS A 48 -24.61 3.31 -2.70
C HIS A 48 -23.67 4.50 -2.52
N ILE A 49 -23.49 5.26 -3.59
CA ILE A 49 -22.81 6.55 -3.57
C ILE A 49 -23.88 7.63 -3.65
N ASN A 50 -23.84 8.61 -2.74
CA ASN A 50 -24.79 9.70 -2.69
C ASN A 50 -24.10 10.99 -2.25
N ASN A 51 -24.20 12.05 -3.06
CA ASN A 51 -23.63 13.38 -2.79
C ASN A 51 -22.15 13.35 -2.36
N GLY A 52 -21.31 12.58 -3.04
CA GLY A 52 -19.88 12.46 -2.73
C GLY A 52 -19.55 11.55 -1.53
N TYR A 53 -20.55 10.90 -0.93
CA TYR A 53 -20.32 9.90 0.12
C TYR A 53 -20.53 8.49 -0.42
N LEU A 54 -19.57 7.61 -0.13
CA LEU A 54 -19.82 6.17 -0.17
C LEU A 54 -20.53 5.75 1.12
N ILE A 55 -21.71 5.17 0.97
CA ILE A 55 -22.52 4.68 2.07
C ILE A 55 -22.57 3.15 1.98
N LEU A 56 -22.05 2.49 3.01
CA LEU A 56 -22.05 1.04 3.13
C LEU A 56 -22.82 0.63 4.37
N SER A 57 -23.62 -0.42 4.27
CA SER A 57 -24.32 -0.96 5.44
C SER A 57 -24.44 -2.47 5.35
N VAL A 58 -24.30 -3.11 6.50
CA VAL A 58 -24.39 -4.56 6.64
C VAL A 58 -25.37 -4.88 7.75
N ASN A 59 -26.14 -5.94 7.54
CA ASN A 59 -27.01 -6.51 8.56
C ASN A 59 -26.98 -8.03 8.45
N ASP A 60 -26.16 -8.67 9.27
CA ASP A 60 -26.05 -10.13 9.34
C ASP A 60 -26.69 -10.66 10.61
N THR A 61 -27.90 -11.21 10.51
CA THR A 61 -28.61 -11.82 11.65
C THR A 61 -28.31 -13.30 11.85
N ASN A 62 -27.66 -13.95 10.88
CA ASN A 62 -27.57 -15.41 10.79
C ASN A 62 -26.12 -15.93 10.80
N GLY A 63 -25.16 -15.03 10.93
CA GLY A 63 -23.74 -15.35 11.01
C GLY A 63 -23.12 -15.88 9.72
N LEU A 64 -23.57 -15.33 8.58
CA LEU A 64 -23.10 -15.70 7.24
C LEU A 64 -21.84 -14.93 6.81
N TRP A 65 -21.33 -14.02 7.65
CA TRP A 65 -20.28 -13.07 7.27
C TRP A 65 -20.70 -12.19 6.10
N SER A 66 -21.82 -11.48 6.27
CA SER A 66 -22.28 -10.55 5.24
C SER A 66 -21.37 -9.33 5.13
N TYR A 67 -21.34 -8.71 3.95
CA TYR A 67 -20.51 -7.54 3.70
C TYR A 67 -21.14 -6.57 2.70
N SER A 68 -20.60 -5.36 2.70
CA SER A 68 -20.94 -4.25 1.81
C SER A 68 -19.65 -3.54 1.44
N LYS A 69 -19.35 -3.38 0.15
CA LYS A 69 -18.06 -2.84 -0.29
C LYS A 69 -18.14 -1.99 -1.56
N ALA A 70 -17.16 -1.11 -1.69
CA ALA A 70 -16.77 -0.47 -2.94
C ALA A 70 -15.37 -0.92 -3.31
N GLN A 71 -15.23 -1.38 -4.55
CA GLN A 71 -14.02 -2.01 -5.06
C GLN A 71 -13.45 -1.24 -6.24
N ARG A 72 -12.12 -1.16 -6.29
CA ARG A 72 -11.36 -0.73 -7.48
C ARG A 72 -10.17 -1.66 -7.70
N GLY A 73 -10.06 -2.20 -8.92
CA GLY A 73 -9.02 -3.14 -9.27
C GLY A 73 -9.56 -4.50 -9.73
N ILE A 74 -8.66 -5.46 -9.74
CA ILE A 74 -8.91 -6.85 -10.14
C ILE A 74 -8.71 -7.73 -8.91
N MET A 75 -9.78 -8.37 -8.42
CA MET A 75 -9.66 -9.39 -7.37
C MET A 75 -9.01 -10.67 -7.90
N PRO A 76 -8.40 -11.48 -7.02
CA PRO A 76 -7.83 -12.76 -7.44
C PRO A 76 -8.91 -13.77 -7.84
N HIS A 77 -8.47 -14.93 -8.33
CA HIS A 77 -9.31 -16.11 -8.60
C HIS A 77 -10.43 -15.88 -9.63
N GLY A 78 -10.31 -14.83 -10.45
CA GLY A 78 -11.35 -14.45 -11.40
C GLY A 78 -12.66 -13.97 -10.76
N TRP A 79 -12.66 -13.58 -9.47
CA TRP A 79 -13.88 -13.19 -8.75
C TRP A 79 -14.56 -11.96 -9.35
N THR A 80 -14.08 -10.76 -9.02
CA THR A 80 -14.71 -9.50 -9.42
C THR A 80 -13.66 -8.53 -9.96
N ARG A 81 -14.07 -7.72 -10.94
CA ARG A 81 -13.19 -6.75 -11.59
C ARG A 81 -13.98 -5.48 -11.85
N LYS A 82 -13.46 -4.33 -11.40
CA LYS A 82 -13.99 -3.02 -11.82
C LYS A 82 -13.21 -2.42 -12.98
N ASP A 83 -11.89 -2.62 -13.01
CA ASP A 83 -10.87 -2.24 -14.01
C ASP A 83 -9.49 -2.46 -13.35
N THR A 84 -8.37 -2.14 -14.01
CA THR A 84 -7.09 -2.00 -13.31
C THR A 84 -7.05 -0.76 -12.42
N LEU A 85 -6.21 -0.80 -11.38
CA LEU A 85 -5.79 0.43 -10.70
C LEU A 85 -5.12 1.38 -11.72
N GLY A 86 -5.20 2.70 -11.48
CA GLY A 86 -4.58 3.69 -12.38
C GLY A 86 -3.07 3.48 -12.53
N LYS A 87 -2.45 2.87 -11.52
CA LYS A 87 -1.08 2.36 -11.58
C LYS A 87 -0.92 1.13 -10.68
N GLU A 88 -0.23 0.12 -11.19
CA GLU A 88 0.18 -1.03 -10.38
C GLU A 88 1.54 -0.77 -9.75
N ILE A 89 1.68 -1.13 -8.48
CA ILE A 89 2.94 -0.98 -7.74
C ILE A 89 3.40 -2.36 -7.29
N GLU A 90 4.66 -2.68 -7.59
CA GLU A 90 5.36 -3.78 -6.93
C GLU A 90 5.87 -3.31 -5.56
N PHE A 91 5.40 -3.96 -4.52
CA PHE A 91 5.87 -3.78 -3.16
C PHE A 91 7.02 -4.75 -2.92
N ARG A 92 8.24 -4.28 -2.65
CA ARG A 92 9.35 -5.13 -2.20
C ARG A 92 9.54 -4.95 -0.69
N ARG A 93 9.69 -6.06 0.06
CA ARG A 93 9.67 -6.11 1.54
C ARG A 93 10.53 -5.06 2.26
N ASN A 94 11.66 -4.68 1.66
CA ASN A 94 12.62 -3.78 2.30
C ASN A 94 12.71 -2.41 1.61
N ILE A 95 11.91 -2.17 0.57
CA ILE A 95 11.95 -0.95 -0.24
C ILE A 95 10.59 -0.26 -0.17
N GLU A 96 9.62 -0.66 -0.99
CA GLU A 96 8.28 -0.05 -1.05
C GLU A 96 7.36 -0.49 0.10
N ALA A 97 7.45 -1.76 0.50
CA ALA A 97 6.79 -2.24 1.72
C ALA A 97 7.62 -1.85 2.94
N ASN A 98 7.81 -0.55 3.14
CA ASN A 98 8.57 -0.02 4.25
C ASN A 98 8.02 1.35 4.66
N SER A 99 8.37 1.80 5.85
CA SER A 99 7.85 3.06 6.37
C SER A 99 8.22 4.24 5.48
N GLY A 100 7.29 5.17 5.35
CA GLY A 100 7.50 6.43 4.66
C GLY A 100 7.44 6.36 3.14
N TYR A 101 6.80 5.34 2.54
CA TYR A 101 6.67 5.25 1.08
C TYR A 101 5.23 5.41 0.60
N ILE A 102 4.31 4.57 1.09
CA ILE A 102 2.89 4.57 0.70
C ILE A 102 2.01 4.81 1.91
N PHE A 103 0.97 5.59 1.71
CA PHE A 103 0.03 6.00 2.73
C PHE A 103 -1.40 5.80 2.26
N LEU A 104 -2.27 5.49 3.21
CA LEU A 104 -3.72 5.43 3.03
C LEU A 104 -4.33 6.49 3.93
N ARG A 105 -5.12 7.39 3.34
CA ARG A 105 -5.94 8.37 4.06
C ARG A 105 -7.40 8.03 3.88
N VAL A 106 -8.15 7.99 4.98
CA VAL A 106 -9.60 7.75 4.98
C VAL A 106 -10.27 8.81 5.84
N VAL A 107 -11.30 9.44 5.29
CA VAL A 107 -12.23 10.28 6.05
C VAL A 107 -13.57 9.57 6.12
N ALA A 108 -13.96 9.11 7.31
CA ALA A 108 -15.14 8.29 7.48
C ALA A 108 -15.83 8.49 8.83
N ASN A 109 -17.12 8.14 8.86
CA ASN A 109 -17.98 8.06 10.03
C ASN A 109 -18.62 6.66 10.08
N ARG A 110 -18.93 6.18 11.29
CA ARG A 110 -19.67 4.93 11.50
C ARG A 110 -20.87 5.12 12.43
N SER A 111 -21.89 4.31 12.25
CA SER A 111 -23.00 4.19 13.19
C SER A 111 -22.54 3.58 14.52
N ASN A 112 -23.44 3.54 15.50
CA ASN A 112 -23.27 2.56 16.55
C ASN A 112 -23.42 1.16 15.93
N PHE A 113 -22.46 0.27 16.20
CA PHE A 113 -22.57 -1.12 15.77
C PHE A 113 -23.47 -1.86 16.76
N GLN A 114 -24.25 -2.80 16.24
CA GLN A 114 -25.14 -3.64 17.04
C GLN A 114 -24.79 -5.10 16.81
N PHE A 115 -25.02 -5.92 17.81
CA PHE A 115 -24.63 -7.33 17.84
C PHE A 115 -25.86 -8.13 18.26
N TYR A 116 -26.13 -9.22 17.54
CA TYR A 116 -27.29 -10.08 17.76
C TYR A 116 -26.95 -11.30 18.61
N ASP A 117 -25.68 -11.73 18.58
CA ASP A 117 -25.14 -12.82 19.40
C ASP A 117 -24.08 -12.29 20.40
N GLU A 118 -24.08 -12.75 21.63
CA GLU A 118 -23.19 -12.26 22.68
C GLU A 118 -21.79 -12.91 22.71
N ASN A 119 -21.53 -13.94 21.89
CA ASN A 119 -20.31 -14.76 21.94
C ASN A 119 -19.56 -14.88 20.61
N GLU A 120 -20.22 -14.62 19.48
CA GLU A 120 -19.62 -14.81 18.15
C GLU A 120 -19.72 -13.60 17.23
N SER A 121 -20.29 -12.48 17.70
CA SER A 121 -20.57 -11.36 16.82
C SER A 121 -19.36 -10.48 16.54
N TRP A 122 -19.20 -10.12 15.26
CA TRP A 122 -18.17 -9.21 14.76
C TRP A 122 -18.79 -8.15 13.87
N VAL A 123 -18.26 -6.93 13.94
CA VAL A 123 -18.47 -5.89 12.93
C VAL A 123 -17.15 -5.20 12.65
N ASN A 124 -16.76 -5.17 11.38
CA ASN A 124 -15.50 -4.56 10.94
C ASN A 124 -15.74 -3.54 9.83
N PHE A 125 -14.99 -2.44 9.87
CA PHE A 125 -14.89 -1.45 8.79
C PHE A 125 -13.42 -1.21 8.49
N GLY A 126 -13.06 -1.30 7.23
CA GLY A 126 -11.67 -1.23 6.82
C GLY A 126 -11.45 -0.98 5.34
N VAL A 127 -10.18 -1.02 4.98
CA VAL A 127 -9.72 -1.05 3.60
C VAL A 127 -8.84 -2.28 3.39
N ALA A 128 -9.24 -3.14 2.45
CA ALA A 128 -8.49 -4.33 2.06
C ALA A 128 -7.61 -4.03 0.84
N LEU A 129 -6.36 -4.48 0.90
CA LEU A 129 -5.38 -4.40 -0.18
C LEU A 129 -5.04 -5.81 -0.64
N TRP A 130 -5.26 -6.08 -1.93
CA TRP A 130 -5.05 -7.39 -2.53
C TRP A 130 -3.80 -7.40 -3.40
N PHE A 131 -2.93 -8.37 -3.14
CA PHE A 131 -1.62 -8.45 -3.75
C PHE A 131 -1.45 -9.74 -4.54
N LYS A 132 -1.04 -9.60 -5.80
CA LYS A 132 -0.55 -10.67 -6.64
C LYS A 132 0.81 -11.15 -6.16
N LEU A 133 0.92 -12.43 -5.83
CA LEU A 133 2.15 -13.10 -5.38
C LEU A 133 2.88 -13.81 -6.52
N ASP A 134 2.14 -14.37 -7.47
CA ASP A 134 2.66 -15.13 -8.61
C ASP A 134 1.81 -14.91 -9.88
N ASP A 135 2.22 -15.51 -10.98
CA ASP A 135 1.56 -15.33 -12.29
C ASP A 135 0.21 -16.02 -12.43
N ASN A 136 -0.20 -16.85 -11.48
CA ASN A 136 -1.48 -17.56 -11.47
C ASN A 136 -2.57 -16.77 -10.72
N TYR A 137 -2.51 -15.44 -10.73
CA TYR A 137 -3.38 -14.56 -9.93
C TYR A 137 -4.88 -14.85 -10.06
N ASP A 138 -5.34 -15.19 -11.27
CA ASP A 138 -6.75 -15.46 -11.57
C ASP A 138 -7.09 -16.97 -11.47
N ASP A 139 -6.13 -17.83 -11.13
CA ASP A 139 -6.37 -19.25 -10.88
C ASP A 139 -7.10 -19.42 -9.54
N PRO A 140 -8.26 -20.09 -9.49
CA PRO A 140 -9.01 -20.37 -8.26
C PRO A 140 -8.21 -21.10 -7.18
N ASP A 141 -7.21 -21.89 -7.56
CA ASP A 141 -6.40 -22.67 -6.62
C ASP A 141 -5.13 -21.93 -6.18
N SER A 142 -4.86 -20.73 -6.74
CA SER A 142 -3.70 -19.93 -6.35
C SER A 142 -3.82 -19.42 -4.91
N THR A 143 -2.70 -18.95 -4.36
CA THR A 143 -2.67 -18.29 -3.06
C THR A 143 -2.11 -16.90 -3.23
N GLN A 144 -2.89 -15.89 -2.86
CA GLN A 144 -2.58 -14.49 -2.91
C GLN A 144 -2.48 -13.91 -1.49
N LEU A 145 -2.27 -12.59 -1.37
CA LEU A 145 -2.20 -11.92 -0.08
C LEU A 145 -3.25 -10.82 0.03
N VAL A 146 -3.97 -10.84 1.13
CA VAL A 146 -4.87 -9.78 1.58
C VAL A 146 -4.27 -9.11 2.82
N VAL A 147 -4.08 -7.81 2.74
CA VAL A 147 -3.74 -6.98 3.90
C VAL A 147 -4.93 -6.09 4.20
N ASP A 148 -5.57 -6.35 5.33
CA ASP A 148 -6.82 -5.72 5.71
C ASP A 148 -6.59 -4.70 6.82
N ILE A 149 -6.74 -3.41 6.50
CA ILE A 149 -6.51 -2.31 7.44
C ILE A 149 -7.85 -1.92 8.07
N ARG A 150 -8.11 -2.37 9.30
CA ARG A 150 -9.37 -2.15 10.00
C ARG A 150 -9.33 -0.85 10.80
N PHE A 151 -10.20 0.09 10.45
CA PHE A 151 -10.39 1.35 11.17
C PHE A 151 -11.31 1.20 12.37
N ALA A 152 -12.24 0.26 12.29
CA ALA A 152 -13.02 -0.24 13.41
C ALA A 152 -13.09 -1.77 13.31
N SER A 153 -12.76 -2.46 14.40
CA SER A 153 -12.94 -3.90 14.53
C SER A 153 -13.50 -4.16 15.91
N MET A 154 -14.75 -4.63 15.97
CA MET A 154 -15.42 -4.89 17.24
C MET A 154 -15.91 -6.32 17.30
N LYS A 155 -15.65 -6.97 18.43
CA LYS A 155 -16.19 -8.27 18.82
C LYS A 155 -16.98 -8.07 20.11
N GLU A 156 -18.24 -8.52 20.17
CA GLU A 156 -19.04 -8.49 21.41
C GLU A 156 -19.06 -7.11 22.11
N ASN A 157 -19.31 -6.03 21.36
CA ASN A 157 -19.23 -4.63 21.82
C ASN A 157 -17.84 -4.12 22.27
N GLN A 158 -16.78 -4.90 22.17
CA GLN A 158 -15.42 -4.49 22.52
C GLN A 158 -14.54 -4.32 21.29
N PHE A 159 -13.63 -3.35 21.32
CA PHE A 159 -12.63 -3.23 20.26
C PHE A 159 -11.62 -4.37 20.32
N TYR A 160 -11.41 -5.02 19.18
CA TYR A 160 -10.38 -6.04 19.04
C TYR A 160 -9.08 -5.38 18.57
N VAL A 161 -8.07 -5.32 19.44
CA VAL A 161 -6.83 -4.52 19.22
C VAL A 161 -5.57 -5.36 19.02
N LYS A 162 -5.70 -6.48 18.30
CA LYS A 162 -4.58 -7.38 18.00
C LYS A 162 -4.60 -7.78 16.53
N ASP A 163 -3.49 -7.58 15.83
CA ASP A 163 -3.38 -8.03 14.44
C ASP A 163 -3.60 -9.56 14.34
N ILE A 164 -4.37 -10.00 13.34
CA ILE A 164 -4.76 -11.40 13.14
C ILE A 164 -4.22 -11.88 11.79
N PRO A 165 -3.15 -12.67 11.76
CA PRO A 165 -2.76 -13.41 10.58
C PRO A 165 -3.47 -14.75 10.54
N PHE A 166 -3.99 -15.14 9.38
CA PHE A 166 -4.50 -16.48 9.14
C PHE A 166 -4.40 -16.83 7.65
N LYS A 167 -4.45 -18.12 7.33
CA LYS A 167 -4.65 -18.56 5.95
C LYS A 167 -6.11 -18.95 5.79
N GLY A 168 -6.76 -18.48 4.74
CA GLY A 168 -8.12 -18.87 4.42
C GLY A 168 -8.24 -20.38 4.15
N SER A 169 -9.48 -20.86 4.03
CA SER A 169 -9.79 -22.24 3.67
C SER A 169 -10.81 -22.31 2.53
N HIS A 170 -10.79 -23.43 1.81
CA HIS A 170 -11.69 -23.73 0.71
C HIS A 170 -11.66 -22.69 -0.42
N VAL A 171 -12.73 -21.90 -0.56
CA VAL A 171 -12.94 -20.96 -1.67
C VAL A 171 -12.05 -19.72 -1.59
N ASP A 172 -11.50 -19.42 -0.41
CA ASP A 172 -10.52 -18.37 -0.16
C ASP A 172 -9.30 -19.06 0.45
N ASN A 173 -8.28 -19.36 -0.36
CA ASN A 173 -7.04 -20.00 0.09
C ASN A 173 -5.92 -18.96 0.31
N ASP A 174 -6.27 -17.68 0.47
CA ASP A 174 -5.31 -16.59 0.52
C ASP A 174 -4.67 -16.45 1.90
N TYR A 175 -3.50 -15.79 1.92
CA TYR A 175 -2.93 -15.30 3.15
C TYR A 175 -3.64 -14.02 3.57
N HIS A 176 -4.16 -14.00 4.79
CA HIS A 176 -4.80 -12.83 5.38
C HIS A 176 -3.92 -12.24 6.46
N TYR A 177 -3.85 -10.91 6.50
CA TYR A 177 -3.22 -10.16 7.57
C TYR A 177 -4.13 -9.00 7.99
N LEU A 178 -4.93 -9.25 9.03
CA LEU A 178 -5.88 -8.28 9.58
C LEU A 178 -5.16 -7.35 10.55
N VAL A 179 -5.22 -6.05 10.29
CA VAL A 179 -4.55 -5.01 11.07
C VAL A 179 -5.60 -4.33 11.91
N THR A 180 -5.62 -4.67 13.21
CA THR A 180 -6.63 -4.16 14.14
C THR A 180 -6.01 -3.51 15.38
N SER A 181 -4.67 -3.53 15.47
CA SER A 181 -3.90 -3.04 16.62
C SER A 181 -4.21 -1.61 17.06
N ASN A 182 -4.81 -0.79 16.20
CA ASN A 182 -5.21 0.59 16.50
C ASN A 182 -6.72 0.79 16.30
N PRO A 183 -7.50 1.09 17.35
CA PRO A 183 -8.92 1.41 17.22
C PRO A 183 -9.10 2.87 16.80
N TYR A 184 -8.96 3.16 15.51
CA TYR A 184 -8.99 4.53 15.00
C TYR A 184 -10.35 5.23 15.20
N MET A 185 -11.46 4.48 15.11
CA MET A 185 -12.83 5.01 15.20
C MET A 185 -13.55 4.59 16.49
N ALA A 186 -12.99 4.99 17.64
CA ALA A 186 -13.49 4.60 18.96
C ALA A 186 -14.95 5.01 19.24
N ASN A 187 -15.38 6.20 18.78
CA ASN A 187 -16.74 6.71 19.00
C ASN A 187 -17.57 6.58 17.71
N SER A 188 -18.88 6.34 17.87
CA SER A 188 -19.83 6.37 16.77
C SER A 188 -20.26 7.81 16.44
N SER A 189 -20.88 7.98 15.27
CA SER A 189 -21.54 9.22 14.82
C SER A 189 -20.60 10.44 14.76
N ARG A 190 -19.33 10.21 14.44
CA ARG A 190 -18.30 11.23 14.27
C ARG A 190 -17.44 10.90 13.06
N PHE A 191 -17.10 11.93 12.29
CA PHE A 191 -16.09 11.82 11.24
C PHE A 191 -14.68 11.83 11.81
N TYR A 192 -13.86 10.92 11.28
CA TYR A 192 -12.44 10.78 11.56
C TYR A 192 -11.66 10.98 10.27
N ASP A 193 -10.54 11.70 10.34
CA ASP A 193 -9.54 11.81 9.27
C ASP A 193 -8.31 11.02 9.71
N ILE A 194 -8.10 9.87 9.10
CA ILE A 194 -7.12 8.88 9.51
C ILE A 194 -6.12 8.71 8.38
N THR A 195 -4.82 8.84 8.69
CA THR A 195 -3.74 8.52 7.75
C THR A 195 -2.86 7.43 8.34
N VAL A 196 -2.62 6.36 7.58
CA VAL A 196 -1.78 5.22 7.99
C VAL A 196 -0.61 5.02 7.03
N ASP A 197 0.53 4.59 7.57
CA ASP A 197 1.70 4.16 6.80
C ASP A 197 1.50 2.71 6.34
N VAL A 198 1.00 2.55 5.12
CA VAL A 198 0.70 1.26 4.49
C VAL A 198 1.98 0.45 4.30
N GLY A 199 3.09 1.11 3.94
CA GLY A 199 4.36 0.42 3.71
C GLY A 199 4.83 -0.34 4.96
N SER A 200 4.73 0.30 6.14
CA SER A 200 5.07 -0.34 7.41
C SER A 200 4.17 -1.54 7.75
N ILE A 201 2.88 -1.46 7.40
CA ILE A 201 1.89 -2.50 7.62
C ILE A 201 2.15 -3.70 6.70
N VAL A 202 2.28 -3.46 5.39
CA VAL A 202 2.56 -4.51 4.39
C VAL A 202 3.88 -5.22 4.71
N LYS A 203 4.88 -4.51 5.25
CA LYS A 203 6.13 -5.13 5.72
C LYS A 203 5.91 -6.20 6.78
N LYS A 204 4.99 -5.97 7.73
CA LYS A 204 4.67 -6.94 8.79
C LYS A 204 4.04 -8.20 8.18
N ALA A 205 3.06 -8.03 7.29
CA ALA A 205 2.43 -9.14 6.56
C ALA A 205 3.47 -9.94 5.75
N PHE A 206 4.33 -9.24 5.00
CA PHE A 206 5.39 -9.87 4.21
C PHE A 206 6.41 -10.64 5.06
N LYS A 207 6.74 -10.12 6.25
CA LYS A 207 7.62 -10.83 7.19
C LYS A 207 6.95 -12.08 7.75
N TYR A 208 5.68 -11.98 8.15
CA TYR A 208 4.93 -13.09 8.72
C TYR A 208 4.81 -14.26 7.73
N TRP A 209 4.42 -13.98 6.49
CA TRP A 209 4.22 -14.99 5.43
C TRP A 209 5.47 -15.29 4.59
N ASN A 210 6.61 -14.70 4.94
CA ASN A 210 7.85 -14.79 4.18
C ASN A 210 7.73 -14.42 2.66
N ILE A 211 6.94 -13.38 2.34
CA ILE A 211 6.79 -12.83 0.97
C ILE A 211 7.86 -11.76 0.67
N GLN A 212 8.65 -11.92 -0.40
CA GLN A 212 9.73 -10.96 -0.72
C GLN A 212 9.22 -9.73 -1.47
N LYS A 213 8.24 -9.95 -2.35
CA LYS A 213 7.59 -8.90 -3.15
C LYS A 213 6.19 -9.34 -3.55
N ALA A 214 5.34 -8.38 -3.84
CA ALA A 214 4.00 -8.62 -4.39
C ALA A 214 3.51 -7.38 -5.14
N ILE A 215 2.57 -7.53 -6.07
CA ILE A 215 2.01 -6.41 -6.85
C ILE A 215 0.61 -6.09 -6.34
N LEU A 216 0.34 -4.83 -5.98
CA LEU A 216 -1.02 -4.42 -5.59
C LEU A 216 -1.93 -4.42 -6.82
N LYS A 217 -3.05 -5.15 -6.74
CA LYS A 217 -4.01 -5.32 -7.85
C LYS A 217 -5.40 -4.81 -7.56
N ASN A 218 -5.81 -4.80 -6.29
CA ASN A 218 -7.15 -4.37 -5.89
C ASN A 218 -7.17 -3.70 -4.52
N VAL A 219 -8.10 -2.76 -4.38
CA VAL A 219 -8.42 -2.07 -3.14
C VAL A 219 -9.93 -2.13 -2.93
N ASP A 220 -10.34 -2.53 -1.73
CA ASP A 220 -11.75 -2.47 -1.30
C ASP A 220 -11.89 -1.57 -0.09
N VAL A 221 -12.90 -0.70 -0.10
CA VAL A 221 -13.44 -0.08 1.10
C VAL A 221 -14.66 -0.89 1.49
N TYR A 222 -14.70 -1.42 2.72
CA TYR A 222 -15.74 -2.38 3.08
C TYR A 222 -16.21 -2.21 4.53
N ILE A 223 -17.43 -2.66 4.77
CA ILE A 223 -17.95 -3.05 6.08
C ILE A 223 -18.43 -4.50 5.99
N GLU A 224 -18.15 -5.29 7.01
CA GLU A 224 -18.57 -6.68 7.14
C GLU A 224 -19.07 -6.95 8.56
N ALA A 225 -19.90 -7.98 8.70
CA ALA A 225 -20.38 -8.41 9.99
C ALA A 225 -20.67 -9.92 10.02
N ASN A 226 -20.50 -10.51 11.19
CA ASN A 226 -21.00 -11.82 11.59
C ASN A 226 -21.89 -11.58 12.81
N TYR A 227 -23.16 -12.00 12.77
CA TYR A 227 -24.15 -11.72 13.83
C TYR A 227 -24.21 -10.24 14.28
N GLY A 228 -24.06 -9.30 13.35
CA GLY A 228 -24.02 -7.88 13.67
C GLY A 228 -24.54 -6.99 12.56
N CYS A 229 -24.73 -5.72 12.89
CA CYS A 229 -25.11 -4.71 11.92
C CYS A 229 -24.42 -3.38 12.15
N GLY A 230 -24.27 -2.63 11.07
CA GLY A 230 -23.59 -1.35 11.09
C GLY A 230 -23.73 -0.62 9.78
N LYS A 231 -23.43 0.67 9.83
CA LYS A 231 -23.41 1.55 8.67
C LYS A 231 -22.19 2.47 8.75
N VAL A 232 -21.58 2.74 7.60
CA VAL A 232 -20.48 3.68 7.48
C VAL A 232 -20.74 4.66 6.35
N TRP A 233 -20.23 5.86 6.53
CA TRP A 233 -20.21 6.94 5.55
C TRP A 233 -18.76 7.30 5.31
N VAL A 234 -18.28 7.12 4.09
CA VAL A 234 -16.91 7.42 3.70
C VAL A 234 -16.97 8.64 2.78
N ASP A 235 -16.38 9.73 3.25
CA ASP A 235 -16.25 11.00 2.55
C ASP A 235 -15.05 10.97 1.61
N TYR A 236 -13.97 10.31 2.05
CA TYR A 236 -12.72 10.32 1.33
C TYR A 236 -11.95 9.01 1.51
N VAL A 237 -11.38 8.50 0.41
CA VAL A 237 -10.38 7.43 0.44
C VAL A 237 -9.27 7.72 -0.56
N ASP A 238 -8.02 7.74 -0.09
CA ASP A 238 -6.86 7.95 -0.96
C ASP A 238 -5.73 7.03 -0.57
N LEU A 239 -5.29 6.23 -1.54
CA LEU A 239 -4.07 5.43 -1.44
C LEU A 239 -3.04 6.08 -2.34
N TYR A 240 -1.94 6.57 -1.76
CA TYR A 240 -0.98 7.38 -2.51
C TYR A 240 0.47 7.07 -2.14
N VAL A 241 1.34 7.31 -3.12
CA VAL A 241 2.80 7.22 -2.98
C VAL A 241 3.31 8.61 -2.64
N LYS A 242 4.08 8.71 -1.56
CA LYS A 242 4.74 9.95 -1.13
C LYS A 242 6.06 9.62 -0.42
N PRO A 243 7.12 9.28 -1.17
CA PRO A 243 8.36 8.80 -0.58
C PRO A 243 8.99 9.88 0.30
N GLN A 244 9.18 9.57 1.58
CA GLN A 244 9.85 10.45 2.51
C GLN A 244 11.36 10.40 2.29
N PRO A 245 12.11 11.50 2.52
CA PRO A 245 13.57 11.52 2.33
C PRO A 245 14.33 10.44 3.12
N ASN A 246 13.81 10.07 4.29
CA ASN A 246 14.36 9.02 5.15
C ASN A 246 13.79 7.62 4.87
N SER A 247 12.92 7.48 3.85
CA SER A 247 12.39 6.16 3.48
C SER A 247 13.49 5.29 2.86
N PRO A 248 13.47 3.97 3.08
CA PRO A 248 14.43 3.06 2.45
C PRO A 248 14.43 3.12 0.93
N TYR A 249 13.28 3.40 0.30
CA TYR A 249 13.20 3.67 -1.13
C TYR A 249 14.12 4.83 -1.54
N VAL A 250 14.01 5.99 -0.90
CA VAL A 250 14.82 7.17 -1.25
C VAL A 250 16.30 6.93 -0.92
N ILE A 251 16.60 6.38 0.25
CA ILE A 251 17.98 6.14 0.71
C ILE A 251 18.71 5.18 -0.24
N LEU A 252 18.11 4.04 -0.58
CA LEU A 252 18.75 3.02 -1.42
C LEU A 252 18.95 3.51 -2.84
N ASN A 253 17.94 4.11 -3.46
CA ASN A 253 18.05 4.61 -4.83
C ASN A 253 19.05 5.77 -4.93
N SER A 254 19.04 6.70 -3.96
CA SER A 254 20.00 7.82 -3.93
C SER A 254 21.43 7.33 -3.68
N GLY A 255 21.60 6.36 -2.78
CA GLY A 255 22.88 5.70 -2.53
C GLY A 255 23.42 4.99 -3.77
N LEU A 256 22.54 4.31 -4.54
CA LEU A 256 22.90 3.65 -5.79
C LEU A 256 23.35 4.66 -6.85
N CYS A 257 22.64 5.79 -7.01
CA CYS A 257 23.06 6.87 -7.91
C CYS A 257 24.44 7.44 -7.53
N GLY A 258 24.69 7.65 -6.24
CA GLY A 258 25.99 8.08 -5.73
C GLY A 258 27.09 7.05 -6.01
N PHE A 259 26.81 5.77 -5.77
CA PHE A 259 27.73 4.65 -6.03
C PHE A 259 28.09 4.58 -7.53
N ILE A 260 27.10 4.58 -8.42
CA ILE A 260 27.31 4.56 -9.87
C ILE A 260 28.16 5.77 -10.30
N THR A 261 27.83 6.96 -9.80
CA THR A 261 28.58 8.19 -10.10
C THR A 261 30.03 8.08 -9.67
N PHE A 262 30.30 7.52 -8.49
CA PHE A 262 31.66 7.28 -8.01
C PHE A 262 32.46 6.40 -8.98
N PHE A 263 31.88 5.29 -9.44
CA PHE A 263 32.55 4.39 -10.39
C PHE A 263 32.76 5.02 -11.77
N ILE A 264 31.79 5.78 -12.28
CA ILE A 264 31.94 6.53 -13.53
C ILE A 264 33.12 7.50 -13.41
N MET A 265 33.18 8.28 -12.32
CA MET A 265 34.25 9.24 -12.09
C MET A 265 35.62 8.57 -11.91
N LEU A 266 35.68 7.40 -11.27
CA LEU A 266 36.90 6.61 -11.14
C LEU A 266 37.38 6.13 -12.52
N PHE A 267 36.47 5.58 -13.33
CA PHE A 267 36.76 5.10 -14.67
C PHE A 267 37.26 6.23 -15.59
N LEU A 268 36.57 7.39 -15.59
CA LEU A 268 36.99 8.56 -16.35
C LEU A 268 38.38 9.04 -15.94
N ASN A 269 38.70 9.05 -14.63
CA ASN A 269 40.03 9.41 -14.17
C ASN A 269 41.13 8.48 -14.68
N ILE A 270 40.87 7.17 -14.69
CA ILE A 270 41.82 6.18 -15.25
C ILE A 270 41.99 6.39 -16.75
N LEU A 271 40.89 6.58 -17.48
CA LEU A 271 40.89 6.76 -18.93
C LEU A 271 41.67 8.02 -19.33
N PHE A 272 41.34 9.17 -18.75
CA PHE A 272 42.03 10.43 -19.04
C PHE A 272 43.48 10.45 -18.53
N GLY A 273 43.77 9.73 -17.44
CA GLY A 273 45.14 9.51 -16.97
C GLY A 273 46.00 8.79 -18.02
N LYS A 274 45.48 7.69 -18.59
CA LYS A 274 46.15 6.93 -19.65
C LYS A 274 46.32 7.73 -20.94
N LEU A 275 45.31 8.50 -21.33
CA LEU A 275 45.39 9.37 -22.52
C LEU A 275 46.47 10.45 -22.37
N LYS A 276 46.56 11.07 -21.18
CA LYS A 276 47.59 12.09 -20.90
C LYS A 276 49.01 11.51 -20.96
N GLN A 277 49.24 10.31 -20.40
CA GLN A 277 50.53 9.64 -20.48
C GLN A 277 50.92 9.30 -21.93
N ARG A 278 49.99 8.80 -22.74
CA ARG A 278 50.24 8.51 -24.17
C ARG A 278 50.57 9.78 -24.97
N GLY A 279 49.89 10.90 -24.68
CA GLY A 279 50.18 12.19 -25.31
C GLY A 279 51.57 12.73 -24.95
N GLN A 280 51.97 12.61 -23.67
CA GLN A 280 53.32 13.01 -23.22
C GLN A 280 54.42 12.15 -23.86
N MET A 281 54.22 10.84 -24.00
CA MET A 281 55.19 9.97 -24.66
C MET A 281 55.30 10.22 -26.17
N ARG A 282 54.24 10.67 -26.85
CA ARG A 282 54.32 11.11 -28.26
C ARG A 282 55.11 12.41 -28.40
N GLY A 283 54.83 13.42 -27.58
CA GLY A 283 55.56 14.69 -27.61
C GLY A 283 57.05 14.59 -27.25
N LEU A 284 57.46 13.56 -26.50
CA LEU A 284 58.86 13.23 -26.24
C LEU A 284 59.56 12.47 -27.38
N ARG A 285 58.81 11.84 -28.29
CA ARG A 285 59.36 11.18 -29.49
C ARG A 285 59.49 12.12 -30.69
N GLU A 286 58.75 13.23 -30.68
CA GLU A 286 58.76 14.24 -31.75
C GLU A 286 59.75 15.39 -31.48
N ARG A 287 60.52 15.31 -30.39
CA ARG A 287 61.63 16.20 -30.05
C ARG A 287 62.95 15.44 -30.11
#